data_AF-A0ABD5NVY1-F1
#
_entry.id   AF-A0ABD5NVY1-F1
#
_cell.length_a   1.000
_cell.length_b   1.000
_cell.length_c   1.000
_cell.angle_alpha   90.00
_cell.angle_beta   90.00
_cell.angle_gamma   90.00
#
_symmetry.space_group_name_H-M   'P 1'
#
loop_
_entity.id
_entity.type
_entity.pdbx_description
1 polymer ?
#
loop_
_entity_poly.entity_id
_entity_poly.type
_entity_poly.pdbx_seq_one_letter_code
_entity_poly.pdbx_strand_id
1 'polypeptide(L)'
;MTGDDRYKLFGVYVPQSIADSLAEFAYEEGGVVDLESYFDPDASTVPVGDPGADATDALVSAVVENFAALYDAADFEAARRVDPDAFVLVHLAAEPETVASARERFRAAATIQEADLRTVHTAILAAQLDDGDATRA
;
A
#
# COMPACT_ATOMS: atom_id res chain seq x y z
N MET A 1 -2.68 -4.50 -29.61
CA MET A 1 -2.90 -4.45 -28.16
C MET A 1 -2.00 -5.50 -27.56
N THR A 2 -0.89 -5.07 -27.01
CA THR A 2 0.06 -5.89 -26.25
C THR A 2 0.67 -4.92 -25.25
N GLY A 3 -0.18 -4.47 -24.32
CA GLY A 3 0.34 -3.96 -23.05
C GLY A 3 0.86 -5.17 -22.30
N ASP A 4 1.96 -5.04 -21.58
CA ASP A 4 2.38 -6.05 -20.63
C ASP A 4 1.21 -6.24 -19.63
N ASP A 5 0.38 -7.27 -19.79
CA ASP A 5 -0.71 -7.65 -18.86
C ASP A 5 -0.12 -8.19 -17.56
N ARG A 6 0.64 -7.33 -16.85
CA ARG A 6 1.39 -7.68 -15.66
C ARG A 6 1.39 -6.55 -14.66
N TYR A 7 1.05 -6.90 -13.43
CA TYR A 7 1.27 -6.05 -12.28
C TYR A 7 2.75 -5.99 -11.94
N LYS A 8 3.15 -4.86 -11.35
CA LYS A 8 4.49 -4.62 -10.82
C LYS A 8 4.47 -4.65 -9.31
N LEU A 9 5.44 -5.31 -8.70
CA LEU A 9 5.58 -5.29 -7.25
C LEU A 9 6.06 -3.93 -6.74
N PHE A 10 5.42 -3.50 -5.68
CA PHE A 10 5.61 -2.25 -4.98
C PHE A 10 5.76 -2.54 -3.49
N GLY A 11 7.00 -2.42 -3.00
CA GLY A 11 7.30 -2.62 -1.58
C GLY A 11 7.01 -1.36 -0.75
N VAL A 12 6.24 -1.53 0.32
CA VAL A 12 5.99 -0.52 1.35
C VAL A 12 6.53 -0.99 2.69
N TYR A 13 7.17 -0.07 3.41
CA TYR A 13 7.60 -0.29 4.78
C TYR A 13 6.56 0.26 5.73
N VAL A 14 5.92 -0.61 6.50
CA VAL A 14 4.84 -0.27 7.42
C VAL A 14 5.04 -0.99 8.76
N PRO A 15 4.51 -0.46 9.87
CA PRO A 15 4.50 -1.20 11.12
C PRO A 15 3.66 -2.46 11.01
N GLN A 16 3.96 -3.44 11.86
CA GLN A 16 3.26 -4.72 11.88
C GLN A 16 1.72 -4.58 11.94
N SER A 17 1.20 -3.61 12.71
CA SER A 17 -0.25 -3.38 12.79
C SER A 17 -0.90 -3.01 11.45
N ILE A 18 -0.19 -2.26 10.60
CA ILE A 18 -0.68 -1.93 9.26
C ILE A 18 -0.48 -3.10 8.31
N ALA A 19 0.60 -3.88 8.47
CA ALA A 19 0.77 -5.12 7.72
C ALA A 19 -0.36 -6.12 8.00
N ASP A 20 -0.78 -6.27 9.27
CA ASP A 20 -1.90 -7.09 9.68
C ASP A 20 -3.21 -6.63 9.01
N SER A 21 -3.50 -5.32 9.01
CA SER A 21 -4.68 -4.76 8.33
C SER A 21 -4.63 -4.93 6.80
N LEU A 22 -3.45 -4.84 6.19
CA LEU A 22 -3.28 -5.13 4.76
C LEU A 22 -3.52 -6.60 4.45
N ALA A 23 -3.06 -7.50 5.32
CA ALA A 23 -3.28 -8.94 5.17
C ALA A 23 -4.77 -9.29 5.33
N GLU A 24 -5.47 -8.67 6.29
CA GLU A 24 -6.92 -8.79 6.43
C GLU A 24 -7.64 -8.31 5.18
N PHE A 25 -7.33 -7.11 4.68
CA PHE A 25 -7.90 -6.61 3.43
C PHE A 25 -7.66 -7.57 2.25
N ALA A 26 -6.44 -8.08 2.09
CA ALA A 26 -6.09 -8.99 1.01
C ALA A 26 -6.79 -10.35 1.14
N TYR A 27 -7.03 -10.82 2.37
CA TYR A 27 -7.83 -12.01 2.63
C TYR A 27 -9.29 -11.79 2.24
N GLU A 28 -9.88 -10.67 2.65
CA GLU A 28 -11.29 -10.34 2.38
C GLU A 28 -11.57 -10.17 0.88
N GLU A 29 -10.73 -9.39 0.19
CA GLU A 29 -10.96 -9.01 -1.21
C GLU A 29 -10.41 -10.05 -2.19
N GLY A 30 -9.27 -10.68 -1.86
CA GLY A 30 -8.53 -11.58 -2.76
C GLY A 30 -8.41 -13.02 -2.28
N GLY A 31 -8.85 -13.35 -1.06
CA GLY A 31 -8.65 -14.68 -0.47
C GLY A 31 -7.20 -15.00 -0.10
N VAL A 32 -6.34 -13.98 0.02
CA VAL A 32 -4.91 -14.14 0.33
C VAL A 32 -4.72 -14.38 1.82
N VAL A 33 -4.25 -15.57 2.20
CA VAL A 33 -4.10 -15.96 3.61
C VAL A 33 -2.81 -15.42 4.26
N ASP A 34 -1.77 -15.22 3.47
CA ASP A 34 -0.45 -14.78 3.97
C ASP A 34 0.17 -13.76 3.00
N LEU A 35 -0.23 -12.49 3.12
CA LEU A 35 0.20 -11.44 2.19
C LEU A 35 1.73 -11.23 2.21
N GLU A 36 2.37 -11.36 3.37
CA GLU A 36 3.81 -11.16 3.54
C GLU A 36 4.66 -12.10 2.68
N SER A 37 4.23 -13.36 2.51
CA SER A 37 4.91 -14.35 1.67
C SER A 37 4.20 -14.59 0.33
N TYR A 38 3.08 -13.92 0.06
CA TYR A 38 2.26 -14.17 -1.12
C TYR A 38 2.99 -13.80 -2.41
N PHE A 39 3.61 -12.63 -2.42
CA PHE A 39 4.40 -12.18 -3.57
C PHE A 39 5.86 -12.56 -3.40
N ASP A 40 6.37 -13.30 -4.38
CA ASP A 40 7.79 -13.61 -4.47
C ASP A 40 8.60 -12.32 -4.75
N PRO A 41 9.52 -11.91 -3.86
CA PRO A 41 10.24 -10.65 -4.01
C PRO A 41 11.27 -10.68 -5.15
N ASP A 42 11.69 -11.86 -5.61
CA ASP A 42 12.55 -12.02 -6.78
C ASP A 42 11.74 -11.93 -8.09
N ALA A 43 10.44 -12.22 -8.04
CA ALA A 43 9.50 -12.02 -9.13
C ALA A 43 9.16 -10.54 -9.31
N SER A 44 9.72 -9.90 -10.33
CA SER A 44 9.47 -8.47 -10.58
C SER A 44 8.06 -8.15 -11.11
N THR A 45 7.28 -9.17 -11.49
CA THR A 45 5.96 -9.02 -12.12
C THR A 45 5.01 -10.16 -11.76
N VAL A 46 3.72 -9.85 -11.64
CA VAL A 46 2.64 -10.82 -11.38
C VAL A 46 1.66 -10.80 -12.57
N PRO A 47 1.15 -11.95 -13.05
CA PRO A 47 0.14 -11.97 -14.11
C PRO A 47 -1.16 -11.29 -13.68
N VAL A 48 -1.83 -10.61 -14.61
CA VAL A 48 -3.19 -10.10 -14.42
C VAL A 48 -4.19 -11.25 -14.21
N GLY A 49 -5.20 -11.03 -13.36
CA GLY A 49 -6.18 -12.04 -12.96
C GLY A 49 -5.73 -12.91 -11.79
N ASP A 50 -4.61 -12.55 -11.15
CA ASP A 50 -4.26 -13.06 -9.83
C ASP A 50 -5.13 -12.33 -8.79
N PRO A 51 -5.97 -13.04 -8.00
CA PRO A 51 -6.90 -12.41 -7.07
C PRO A 51 -6.23 -11.51 -6.02
N GLY A 52 -5.04 -11.90 -5.55
CA GLY A 52 -4.27 -11.09 -4.62
C GLY A 52 -3.72 -9.83 -5.28
N ALA A 53 -3.23 -9.95 -6.51
CA ALA A 53 -2.73 -8.81 -7.26
C ALA A 53 -3.83 -7.82 -7.65
N ASP A 54 -4.98 -8.32 -8.10
CA ASP A 54 -6.16 -7.51 -8.43
C ASP A 54 -6.64 -6.74 -7.18
N ALA A 55 -6.68 -7.40 -6.02
CA ALA A 55 -7.06 -6.77 -4.75
C ALA A 55 -6.06 -5.67 -4.33
N THR A 56 -4.76 -5.95 -4.37
CA THR A 56 -3.75 -4.95 -4.01
C THR A 56 -3.68 -3.80 -5.02
N ASP A 57 -3.97 -4.06 -6.30
CA ASP A 57 -4.01 -3.03 -7.33
C ASP A 57 -5.18 -2.07 -7.08
N ALA A 58 -6.36 -2.60 -6.74
CA ALA A 58 -7.51 -1.80 -6.36
C ALA A 58 -7.20 -0.90 -5.15
N LEU A 59 -6.51 -1.44 -4.13
CA LEU A 59 -6.07 -0.67 -2.96
C LEU A 59 -5.12 0.47 -3.36
N VAL A 60 -4.05 0.17 -4.11
CA VAL A 60 -3.05 1.19 -4.48
C VAL A 60 -3.66 2.22 -5.42
N SER A 61 -4.56 1.82 -6.32
CA SER A 61 -5.32 2.73 -7.18
C SER A 61 -6.17 3.69 -6.35
N ALA A 62 -6.93 3.18 -5.38
CA ALA A 62 -7.71 4.01 -4.46
C ALA A 62 -6.84 5.00 -3.66
N VAL A 63 -5.65 4.57 -3.21
CA VAL A 63 -4.68 5.44 -2.54
C VAL A 63 -4.20 6.56 -3.47
N VAL A 64 -3.93 6.26 -4.74
CA VAL A 64 -3.47 7.25 -5.73
C VAL A 64 -4.57 8.24 -6.09
N GLU A 65 -5.80 7.75 -6.26
CA GLU A 65 -6.98 8.54 -6.62
C GLU A 65 -7.39 9.47 -5.48
N ASN A 66 -7.42 8.97 -4.25
CA ASN A 66 -7.86 9.70 -3.06
C ASN A 66 -6.71 10.34 -2.28
N PHE A 67 -5.50 10.38 -2.84
CA PHE A 67 -4.28 10.74 -2.11
C PHE A 67 -4.37 12.07 -1.36
N ALA A 68 -5.00 13.09 -1.95
CA ALA A 68 -5.14 14.40 -1.30
C ALA A 68 -6.01 14.32 -0.03
N ALA A 69 -7.14 13.61 -0.10
CA ALA A 69 -8.01 13.42 1.05
C ALA A 69 -7.33 12.58 2.14
N LEU A 70 -6.63 11.51 1.74
CA LEU A 70 -5.86 10.66 2.65
C LEU A 70 -4.73 11.45 3.31
N TYR A 71 -4.04 12.30 2.56
CA TYR A 71 -2.98 13.15 3.09
C TYR A 71 -3.51 14.12 4.15
N ASP A 72 -4.68 14.70 3.94
CA ASP A 72 -5.30 15.59 4.92
C ASP A 72 -5.81 14.84 6.17
N ALA A 73 -6.25 13.59 6.02
CA ALA A 73 -6.73 12.74 7.10
C ALA A 73 -5.59 12.04 7.88
N ALA A 74 -4.42 11.89 7.27
CA ALA A 74 -3.30 11.12 7.80
C ALA A 74 -2.70 11.71 9.08
N ASP A 75 -2.60 10.89 10.13
CA ASP A 75 -1.91 11.25 11.37
C ASP A 75 -0.40 10.99 11.24
N PHE A 76 0.30 11.90 10.57
CA PHE A 76 1.76 11.85 10.43
C PHE A 76 2.50 11.91 11.77
N GLU A 77 1.93 12.57 12.78
CA GLU A 77 2.53 12.67 14.11
C GLU A 77 2.47 11.34 14.86
N ALA A 78 1.38 10.59 14.77
CA ALA A 78 1.30 9.21 15.26
C ALA A 78 2.30 8.32 14.51
N ALA A 79 2.37 8.41 13.18
CA ALA A 79 3.29 7.62 12.37
C ALA A 79 4.77 7.87 12.73
N ARG A 80 5.17 9.11 13.08
CA ARG A 80 6.53 9.45 13.54
C ARG A 80 6.91 8.81 14.88
N ARG A 81 5.94 8.43 15.70
CA ARG A 81 6.17 7.83 17.03
C ARG A 81 6.29 6.31 16.97
N VAL A 82 6.04 5.71 15.81
CA VAL A 82 6.20 4.27 15.60
C VAL A 82 7.66 3.89 15.80
N ASP A 83 7.87 2.78 16.51
CA ASP A 83 9.20 2.24 16.76
C ASP A 83 9.91 1.89 15.43
N PRO A 84 11.15 2.36 15.20
CA PRO A 84 11.86 2.13 13.95
C PRO A 84 12.17 0.65 13.66
N ASP A 85 12.18 -0.22 14.69
CA ASP A 85 12.38 -1.67 14.58
C ASP A 85 11.05 -2.43 14.39
N ALA A 86 9.89 -1.76 14.45
CA ALA A 86 8.57 -2.39 14.25
C ALA A 86 8.13 -2.47 12.77
N PHE A 87 8.96 -1.99 11.84
CA PHE A 87 8.62 -1.92 10.42
C PHE A 87 8.95 -3.23 9.69
N VAL A 88 7.99 -3.72 8.92
CA VAL A 88 8.13 -4.83 7.99
C VAL A 88 7.96 -4.36 6.55
N LEU A 89 8.54 -5.10 5.60
CA LEU A 89 8.39 -4.85 4.17
C LEU A 89 7.24 -5.70 3.64
N VAL A 90 6.18 -5.05 3.17
CA VAL A 90 5.04 -5.70 2.50
C VAL A 90 5.10 -5.39 1.02
N HIS A 91 4.90 -6.40 0.18
CA HIS A 91 4.79 -6.23 -1.27
C HIS A 91 3.32 -6.13 -1.67
N LEU A 92 3.00 -5.13 -2.47
CA LEU A 92 1.71 -4.96 -3.11
C LEU A 92 1.92 -5.04 -4.62
N ALA A 93 0.97 -5.60 -5.35
CA ALA A 93 1.00 -5.59 -6.80
C ALA A 93 0.04 -4.51 -7.31
N ALA A 94 0.49 -3.70 -8.27
CA ALA A 94 -0.36 -2.71 -8.93
C ALA A 94 0.12 -2.44 -10.36
N GLU A 95 -0.73 -1.81 -11.17
CA GLU A 95 -0.37 -1.46 -12.54
C GLU A 95 0.91 -0.60 -12.55
N PRO A 96 1.80 -0.76 -13.54
CA PRO A 96 3.07 -0.03 -13.57
C PRO A 96 2.93 1.50 -13.45
N GLU A 97 1.88 2.06 -14.06
CA GLU A 97 1.57 3.50 -14.00
C GLU A 97 1.03 3.92 -12.63
N THR A 98 0.21 3.07 -12.01
CA THR A 98 -0.27 3.24 -10.63
C THR A 98 0.89 3.21 -9.65
N VAL A 99 1.83 2.26 -9.78
CA VAL A 99 3.05 2.21 -8.96
C VAL A 99 3.91 3.47 -9.14
N ALA A 100 4.09 3.95 -10.37
CA ALA A 100 4.84 5.17 -10.63
C ALA A 100 4.17 6.39 -9.95
N SER A 101 2.85 6.50 -10.09
CA SER A 101 2.02 7.55 -9.51
C SER A 101 2.05 7.56 -7.99
N ALA A 102 1.96 6.39 -7.36
CA ALA A 102 2.06 6.21 -5.91
C ALA A 102 3.45 6.64 -5.41
N ARG A 103 4.52 6.17 -6.05
CA ARG A 103 5.90 6.53 -5.69
C ARG A 103 6.17 8.02 -5.77
N GLU A 104 5.66 8.68 -6.80
CA GLU A 104 5.79 10.13 -6.94
C GLU A 104 5.10 10.86 -5.80
N ARG A 105 3.84 10.52 -5.52
CA ARG A 105 3.04 11.13 -4.44
C ARG A 105 3.66 10.89 -3.05
N PHE A 106 4.09 9.67 -2.75
CA PHE A 106 4.75 9.36 -1.47
C PHE A 106 6.07 10.13 -1.30
N ARG A 107 6.87 10.27 -2.36
CA ARG A 107 8.10 11.09 -2.30
C ARG A 107 7.81 12.57 -2.12
N ALA A 108 6.79 13.09 -2.80
CA ALA A 108 6.35 14.46 -2.63
C ALA A 108 5.87 14.71 -1.19
N ALA A 109 5.02 13.83 -0.65
CA ALA A 109 4.55 13.89 0.73
C ALA A 109 5.70 13.81 1.74
N ALA A 110 6.66 12.91 1.55
CA ALA A 110 7.86 12.81 2.40
C ALA A 110 8.68 14.11 2.41
N THR A 111 8.81 14.74 1.25
CA THR A 111 9.50 16.03 1.12
C THR A 111 8.74 17.14 1.85
N ILE A 112 7.42 17.23 1.68
CA ILE A 112 6.58 18.27 2.31
C ILE A 112 6.53 18.10 3.82
N GLN A 113 6.42 16.86 4.30
CA GLN A 113 6.38 16.53 5.72
C GLN A 113 7.77 16.48 6.37
N GLU A 114 8.85 16.70 5.62
CA GLU A 114 10.23 16.54 6.12
C GLU A 114 10.42 15.20 6.89
N ALA A 115 9.81 14.14 6.35
CA ALA A 115 9.75 12.82 6.99
C ALA A 115 10.28 11.73 6.05
N ASP A 116 10.66 10.60 6.63
CA ASP A 116 11.02 9.41 5.87
C ASP A 116 9.79 8.71 5.26
N LEU A 117 10.04 7.92 4.20
CA LEU A 117 8.98 7.20 3.48
C LEU A 117 8.21 6.24 4.37
N ARG A 118 8.84 5.70 5.42
CA ARG A 118 8.19 4.83 6.41
C ARG A 118 7.04 5.55 7.12
N THR A 119 7.31 6.76 7.59
CA THR A 119 6.30 7.63 8.20
C THR A 119 5.15 7.90 7.23
N VAL A 120 5.45 8.24 5.97
CA VAL A 120 4.43 8.56 4.97
C VAL A 120 3.59 7.33 4.59
N HIS A 121 4.23 6.19 4.31
CA HIS A 121 3.51 4.95 3.99
C HIS A 121 2.57 4.59 5.14
N THR A 122 3.04 4.66 6.38
CA THR A 122 2.25 4.36 7.57
C THR A 122 1.04 5.28 7.68
N ALA A 123 1.25 6.59 7.63
CA ALA A 123 0.19 7.56 7.85
C ALA A 123 -0.90 7.49 6.75
N ILE A 124 -0.50 7.36 5.49
CA ILE A 124 -1.43 7.30 4.36
C ILE A 124 -2.17 5.96 4.31
N LEU A 125 -1.48 4.83 4.52
CA LEU A 125 -2.12 3.52 4.49
C LEU A 125 -3.03 3.31 5.70
N ALA A 126 -2.66 3.82 6.88
CA ALA A 126 -3.55 3.86 8.03
C ALA A 126 -4.85 4.61 7.69
N ALA A 127 -4.74 5.84 7.16
CA ALA A 127 -5.90 6.63 6.77
C ALA A 127 -6.79 5.91 5.73
N GLN A 128 -6.20 5.21 4.76
CA GLN A 128 -6.94 4.45 3.76
C GLN A 128 -7.69 3.26 4.37
N LEU A 129 -7.06 2.55 5.31
CA LEU A 129 -7.64 1.37 5.96
C LEU A 129 -8.73 1.77 6.97
N ASP A 130 -8.55 2.87 7.70
CA ASP A 130 -9.56 3.46 8.58
C ASP A 130 -10.80 3.95 7.81
N ASP A 131 -10.61 4.58 6.63
CA ASP A 131 -11.72 5.02 5.76
C ASP A 131 -12.49 3.83 5.15
N GLY A 132 -11.77 2.75 4.84
CA GLY A 132 -12.35 1.47 4.40
C GLY A 132 -13.21 0.80 5.48
N ASP A 133 -12.80 0.84 6.74
CA ASP A 133 -13.57 0.33 7.87
C ASP A 133 -14.84 1.17 8.12
N ALA A 134 -14.73 2.49 8.06
CA ALA A 134 -15.86 3.42 8.21
C ALA A 134 -16.93 3.29 7.10
N THR A 135 -16.54 2.85 5.90
CA THR A 135 -17.47 2.60 4.78
C THR A 135 -18.14 1.23 4.86
N ARG A 136 -17.57 0.28 5.62
CA ARG A 136 -18.06 -1.10 5.80
C ARG A 136 -18.95 -1.30 7.04
N ALA A 137 -19.01 -0.32 7.96
CA ALA A 137 -19.85 -0.32 9.17
C ALA A 137 -21.27 0.25 8.93
#